data_AF-A0AAN9V1B8-F1
#
_entry.id   AF-A0AAN9V1B8-F1
#
_cell.length_a   1.000
_cell.length_b   1.000
_cell.length_c   1.000
_cell.angle_alpha   90.00
_cell.angle_beta   90.00
_cell.angle_gamma   90.00
#
_symmetry.space_group_name_H-M   'P 1'
#
loop_
_entity.id
_entity.type
_entity.pdbx_description
1 polymer ?
#
loop_
_entity_poly.entity_id
_entity_poly.type
_entity_poly.pdbx_seq_one_letter_code
_entity_poly.pdbx_strand_id
1 'polypeptide(L)'
;MPAPSHEGEGGQRQSSERLLSPDDADALNEIIMAIDMKNNGNIGCAYYITAQETLYLLEDVAMAGIELVETLVLHANPTTVLLSARAPDNLAGNLERGAQGVDGNQGEL
;
A
#
# COMPACT_ATOMS: atom_id res chain seq x y z
N MET A 1 47.87 35.71 33.48
CA MET A 1 46.72 35.61 32.56
C MET A 1 46.02 34.28 32.83
N PRO A 2 44.79 34.27 33.35
CA PRO A 2 43.99 33.05 33.49
C PRO A 2 43.33 32.68 32.15
N ALA A 3 43.24 31.38 31.85
CA ALA A 3 42.57 30.83 30.67
C ALA A 3 41.04 30.90 30.81
N PRO A 4 40.28 31.07 29.71
CA PRO A 4 38.83 31.16 29.76
C PRO A 4 38.18 29.80 30.06
N SER A 5 37.08 29.89 30.79
CA SER A 5 36.16 28.85 31.21
C SER A 5 35.61 28.02 30.04
N HIS A 6 35.73 26.70 30.13
CA HIS A 6 34.92 25.76 29.34
C HIS A 6 33.49 25.80 29.89
N GLU A 7 32.61 26.51 29.20
CA GLU A 7 31.18 26.36 29.37
C GLU A 7 30.80 25.03 28.69
N GLY A 8 30.50 24.02 29.50
CA GLY A 8 29.91 22.79 29.01
C GLY A 8 28.49 23.10 28.53
N GLU A 9 28.31 23.16 27.22
CA GLU A 9 27.00 23.18 26.58
C GLU A 9 26.24 21.92 27.01
N GLY A 10 25.24 22.13 27.87
CA GLY A 10 24.27 21.12 28.25
C GLY A 10 23.51 20.67 27.02
N GLY A 11 23.67 19.39 26.66
CA GLY A 11 22.91 18.73 25.61
C GLY A 11 21.41 18.86 25.87
N GLN A 12 20.78 19.76 25.12
CA GLN A 12 19.32 19.78 25.01
C GLN A 12 18.91 18.61 24.13
N ARG A 13 18.40 17.59 24.84
CA ARG A 13 17.48 16.54 24.40
C ARG A 13 16.86 16.84 23.04
N GLN A 14 17.36 16.18 22.00
CA GLN A 14 16.63 16.04 20.75
C GLN A 14 15.39 15.19 21.06
N SER A 15 14.27 15.85 21.37
CA SER A 15 12.95 15.28 21.14
C SER A 15 12.90 14.93 19.67
N SER A 16 13.03 13.64 19.36
CA SER A 16 13.02 13.08 18.02
C SER A 16 11.62 13.17 17.42
N GLU A 17 11.11 14.37 17.19
CA GLU A 17 10.09 14.60 16.16
C GLU A 17 10.83 14.50 14.82
N ARG A 18 10.95 13.29 14.28
CA ARG A 18 11.37 13.11 12.90
C ARG A 18 10.33 13.83 12.05
N LEU A 19 10.69 15.00 11.52
CA LEU A 19 9.96 15.61 10.41
C LEU A 19 9.93 14.55 9.31
N LEU A 20 8.74 13.97 9.09
CA LEU A 20 8.51 13.01 8.01
C LEU A 20 8.90 13.70 6.71
N SER A 21 9.74 13.04 5.92
CA SER A 21 9.95 13.50 4.56
C SER A 21 8.64 13.34 3.77
N PRO A 22 8.43 14.10 2.68
CA PRO A 22 7.28 13.88 1.80
C PRO A 22 7.14 12.41 1.37
N ASP A 23 8.28 11.75 1.11
CA ASP A 23 8.34 10.33 0.76
C ASP A 23 7.82 9.43 1.90
N ASP A 24 8.12 9.76 3.16
CA ASP A 24 7.60 9.01 4.32
C ASP A 24 6.09 9.22 4.51
N ALA A 25 5.58 10.43 4.22
CA ALA A 25 4.15 10.72 4.31
C ALA A 25 3.33 9.98 3.24
N ASP A 26 3.87 9.85 2.03
CA ASP A 26 3.26 9.06 0.96
C ASP A 26 3.31 7.56 1.28
N ALA A 27 4.43 7.08 1.85
CA ALA A 27 4.56 5.70 2.30
C ALA A 27 3.54 5.32 3.39
N LEU A 28 3.10 6.28 4.23
CA LEU A 28 2.04 6.05 5.22
C LEU A 28 0.65 5.89 4.58
N ASN A 29 0.41 6.41 3.38
CA ASN A 29 -0.88 6.27 2.70
C ASN A 29 -0.96 5.04 1.79
N GLU A 30 0.04 4.15 1.86
CA GLU A 30 0.12 2.97 1.00
C GLU A 30 -0.78 1.83 1.50
N ILE A 31 -1.54 1.26 0.57
CA ILE A 31 -2.34 0.05 0.80
C ILE A 31 -1.86 -1.00 -0.21
N ILE A 32 -1.15 -2.00 0.29
CA ILE A 32 -0.57 -3.07 -0.52
C ILE A 32 -1.49 -4.28 -0.44
N MET A 33 -2.12 -4.66 -1.55
CA MET A 33 -2.94 -5.86 -1.66
C MET A 33 -2.17 -6.96 -2.38
N ALA A 34 -2.33 -8.21 -1.94
CA ALA A 34 -1.86 -9.40 -2.63
C ALA A 34 -3.04 -10.30 -2.95
N ILE A 35 -3.15 -10.72 -4.22
CA ILE A 35 -4.20 -11.63 -4.70
C ILE A 35 -3.55 -12.85 -5.34
N ASP A 36 -3.98 -14.04 -4.91
CA ASP A 36 -3.66 -15.31 -5.55
C ASP A 36 -4.96 -15.96 -6.02
N MET A 37 -5.04 -16.28 -7.31
CA MET A 37 -6.14 -17.06 -7.88
C MET A 37 -5.57 -18.34 -8.45
N LYS A 38 -6.04 -19.46 -7.92
CA LYS A 38 -5.67 -20.80 -8.39
C LYS A 38 -6.56 -21.19 -9.58
N ASN A 39 -6.06 -22.08 -10.44
CA ASN A 39 -6.82 -22.57 -11.62
C ASN A 39 -8.15 -23.26 -11.29
N ASN A 40 -8.34 -23.70 -10.05
CA ASN A 40 -9.60 -24.27 -9.57
C ASN A 40 -10.61 -23.21 -9.09
N GLY A 41 -10.33 -21.92 -9.30
CA GLY A 41 -11.19 -20.80 -8.92
C GLY A 41 -11.15 -20.48 -7.42
N ASN A 42 -10.17 -21.00 -6.66
CA ASN A 42 -9.97 -20.55 -5.28
C ASN A 42 -9.17 -19.24 -5.29
N ILE A 43 -9.68 -18.25 -4.56
CA ILE A 43 -9.05 -16.93 -4.39
C ILE A 43 -8.61 -16.75 -2.94
N GLY A 44 -7.34 -16.42 -2.76
CA GLY A 44 -6.79 -15.88 -1.53
C GLY A 44 -6.49 -14.39 -1.68
N CYS A 45 -6.71 -13.62 -0.63
CA CYS A 45 -6.43 -12.18 -0.60
C CYS A 45 -5.86 -11.78 0.77
N ALA A 46 -4.88 -10.89 0.74
CA ALA A 46 -4.43 -10.17 1.93
C ALA A 46 -4.16 -8.71 1.55
N TYR A 47 -4.32 -7.79 2.50
CA TYR A 47 -3.89 -6.41 2.28
C TYR A 47 -3.32 -5.79 3.55
N TYR A 48 -2.31 -4.95 3.37
CA TYR A 48 -1.61 -4.24 4.42
C TYR A 48 -1.84 -2.74 4.28
N ILE A 49 -2.24 -2.10 5.36
CA ILE A 49 -2.37 -0.64 5.44
C ILE A 49 -1.19 -0.11 6.26
N THR A 50 -0.25 0.58 5.61
CA THR A 50 1.00 1.03 6.23
C THR A 50 0.73 2.02 7.37
N ALA A 51 -0.15 3.02 7.18
CA ALA A 51 -0.54 3.98 8.22
C ALA A 51 -1.07 3.33 9.50
N GLN A 52 -1.69 2.16 9.38
CA GLN A 52 -2.30 1.45 10.51
C GLN A 52 -1.42 0.32 11.03
N GLU A 53 -0.30 0.03 10.35
CA GLU A 53 0.54 -1.14 10.59
C GLU A 53 -0.27 -2.45 10.72
N THR A 54 -1.34 -2.57 9.94
CA THR A 54 -2.32 -3.65 10.09
C THR A 54 -2.39 -4.50 8.82
N LEU A 55 -2.22 -5.81 8.98
CA LEU A 55 -2.40 -6.82 7.94
C LEU A 55 -3.76 -7.50 8.08
N TYR A 56 -4.55 -7.45 7.03
CA TYR A 56 -5.82 -8.14 6.91
C TYR A 56 -5.65 -9.37 6.02
N LEU A 57 -6.26 -10.49 6.43
CA LEU A 57 -6.27 -11.73 5.67
C LEU A 57 -7.71 -12.14 5.38
N LEU A 58 -7.97 -12.54 4.14
CA LEU A 58 -9.21 -13.18 3.73
C LEU A 58 -9.01 -14.69 3.75
N GLU A 59 -9.99 -15.41 4.29
CA GLU A 59 -10.04 -16.86 4.14
C GLU A 59 -10.17 -17.24 2.65
N ASP A 60 -9.49 -18.32 2.24
CA ASP A 60 -9.55 -18.84 0.87
C ASP A 60 -11.02 -19.06 0.44
N VAL A 61 -11.46 -18.35 -0.59
CA VAL A 61 -12.83 -18.45 -1.11
C VAL A 61 -12.85 -19.40 -2.30
N ALA A 62 -13.53 -20.53 -2.14
CA ALA A 62 -13.66 -21.53 -3.20
C ALA A 62 -14.65 -21.09 -4.29
N MET A 63 -14.35 -21.46 -5.54
CA MET A 63 -15.17 -21.17 -6.73
C MET A 63 -15.52 -19.69 -6.88
N ALA A 64 -14.63 -18.81 -6.44
CA ALA A 64 -14.79 -17.38 -6.59
C ALA A 64 -14.53 -16.96 -8.04
N GLY A 65 -15.45 -16.17 -8.58
CA GLY A 65 -15.33 -15.54 -9.88
C GLY A 65 -14.48 -14.27 -9.81
N ILE A 66 -14.27 -13.65 -10.98
CA ILE A 66 -13.53 -12.40 -11.09
C ILE A 66 -14.23 -11.24 -10.36
N GLU A 67 -15.55 -11.34 -10.18
CA GLU A 67 -16.40 -10.37 -9.50
C GLU A 67 -16.01 -10.20 -8.02
N LEU A 68 -15.48 -11.27 -7.39
CA LEU A 68 -14.96 -11.16 -6.02
C LEU A 68 -13.70 -10.30 -6.00
N VAL A 69 -12.82 -10.43 -7.00
CA VAL A 69 -11.61 -9.59 -7.11
C VAL A 69 -11.99 -8.13 -7.23
N GLU A 70 -12.94 -7.81 -8.10
CA GLU A 70 -13.46 -6.43 -8.25
C GLU A 70 -14.00 -5.89 -6.93
N THR A 71 -14.76 -6.71 -6.20
CA THR A 71 -15.31 -6.35 -4.88
C THR A 71 -14.19 -6.08 -3.86
N LEU A 72 -13.14 -6.92 -3.84
CA LEU A 72 -12.02 -6.76 -2.92
C LEU A 72 -11.22 -5.48 -3.23
N VAL A 73 -10.96 -5.21 -4.51
CA VAL A 73 -10.27 -3.99 -4.95
C VAL A 73 -11.08 -2.75 -4.59
N LEU A 74 -12.40 -2.75 -4.85
CA LEU A 74 -13.29 -1.65 -4.46
C LEU A 74 -13.34 -1.44 -2.94
N HIS A 75 -13.32 -2.53 -2.16
CA HIS A 75 -13.41 -2.47 -0.71
C HIS A 75 -12.14 -1.92 -0.07
N ALA A 76 -10.97 -2.44 -0.46
CA ALA A 76 -9.70 -2.08 0.15
C ALA A 76 -9.07 -0.83 -0.48
N ASN A 77 -9.45 -0.50 -1.72
CA ASN A 77 -8.89 0.60 -2.52
C ASN A 77 -7.35 0.62 -2.49
N PRO A 78 -6.67 -0.47 -2.91
CA PRO A 78 -5.24 -0.59 -2.82
C PRO A 78 -4.52 0.40 -3.73
N THR A 79 -3.37 0.91 -3.27
CA THR A 79 -2.45 1.70 -4.10
C THR A 79 -1.52 0.80 -4.92
N THR A 80 -1.29 -0.42 -4.44
CA THR A 80 -0.46 -1.43 -5.12
C THR A 80 -1.13 -2.79 -5.02
N VAL A 81 -1.22 -3.52 -6.15
CA VAL A 81 -1.68 -4.91 -6.18
C VAL A 81 -0.55 -5.84 -6.63
N LEU A 82 -0.25 -6.82 -5.79
CA LEU A 82 0.69 -7.89 -6.06
C LEU A 82 -0.08 -9.11 -6.56
N LEU A 83 0.35 -9.65 -7.69
CA LEU A 83 -0.19 -10.87 -8.26
C LEU A 83 0.85 -11.98 -8.19
N SER A 84 0.37 -13.18 -7.85
CA SER A 84 1.15 -14.41 -7.99
C SER A 84 1.62 -14.57 -9.44
N ALA A 85 2.90 -14.90 -9.66
CA ALA A 85 3.41 -15.19 -11.00
C ALA A 85 2.73 -16.39 -11.69
N ARG A 86 1.93 -17.15 -10.94
CA ARG A 86 1.12 -18.28 -11.42
C ARG A 86 -0.34 -17.91 -11.64
N ALA A 87 -0.72 -16.67 -11.37
CA ALA A 87 -2.09 -16.21 -11.57
C ALA A 87 -2.47 -16.36 -13.06
N PRO A 88 -3.72 -16.70 -13.35
CA PRO A 88 -4.18 -16.78 -14.72
C PRO A 88 -4.18 -15.41 -15.38
N ASP A 89 -3.83 -15.34 -16.67
CA ASP A 89 -3.64 -14.08 -17.41
C ASP A 89 -4.90 -13.18 -17.41
N ASN A 90 -6.07 -13.80 -17.34
CA ASN A 90 -7.34 -13.07 -17.25
C ASN A 90 -7.44 -12.24 -15.97
N LEU A 91 -6.80 -12.65 -14.86
CA LEU A 91 -6.81 -11.88 -13.62
C LEU A 91 -6.09 -10.54 -13.82
N ALA A 92 -4.85 -10.59 -14.31
CA ALA A 92 -4.04 -9.40 -14.57
C ALA A 92 -4.75 -8.43 -15.52
N GLY A 93 -5.30 -8.93 -16.63
CA GLY A 93 -6.03 -8.09 -17.59
C GLY A 93 -7.30 -7.45 -17.02
N ASN A 94 -7.97 -8.06 -16.03
CA ASN A 94 -9.10 -7.42 -15.34
C ASN A 94 -8.65 -6.28 -14.42
N LEU A 95 -7.58 -6.50 -13.65
CA LEU A 95 -7.01 -5.49 -12.76
C LEU A 95 -6.46 -4.28 -13.53
N GLU A 96 -5.77 -4.51 -14.64
CA GLU A 96 -5.26 -3.43 -15.50
C GLU A 96 -6.38 -2.57 -16.08
N ARG A 97 -7.49 -3.18 -16.52
CA ARG A 97 -8.67 -2.43 -17.02
C ARG A 97 -9.31 -1.56 -15.94
N GLY A 98 -9.35 -2.05 -14.70
CA GLY A 98 -9.83 -1.25 -13.56
C GLY A 98 -8.90 -0.07 -13.23
N ALA A 99 -7.59 -0.28 -13.32
CA ALA A 99 -6.59 0.76 -13.04
C ALA A 99 -6.59 1.91 -14.07
N GLN A 100 -6.93 1.63 -15.33
CA GLN A 100 -6.94 2.63 -16.41
C GLN A 100 -8.14 3.60 -16.36
N GLY A 101 -9.07 3.45 -15.41
CA GLY A 101 -10.30 4.24 -15.32
C GLY A 101 -10.15 5.68 -14.77
N VAL A 102 -8.94 6.15 -14.46
CA VAL A 102 -8.71 7.45 -13.77
C VAL A 102 -7.92 8.49 -14.55
N ASP A 103 -7.37 8.16 -15.73
CA ASP A 103 -6.71 9.15 -16.60
C ASP A 103 -7.65 9.65 -17.70
N GLY A 104 -8.28 10.82 -17.49
CA GLY A 104 -9.07 11.42 -18.57
C GLY A 104 -9.97 12.61 -18.25
N ASN A 105 -9.49 13.63 -17.52
CA ASN A 105 -10.03 14.98 -17.73
C ASN A 105 -8.95 16.06 -17.48
N GLN A 106 -8.05 16.23 -18.45
CA GLN A 106 -7.18 17.40 -18.56
C GLN A 106 -7.65 18.28 -19.74
N GLY A 107 -8.15 19.49 -19.44
CA GLY A 107 -8.37 20.62 -20.38
C GLY A 107 -9.55 20.47 -21.36
N GLU A 108 -10.29 21.49 -21.78
CA GLU A 108 -9.94 22.90 -21.99
C GLU A 108 -11.12 23.84 -21.67
N LEU A 109 -10.78 25.07 -21.27
CA LEU A 109 -11.64 26.25 -21.12
C LEU A 109 -11.98 26.88 -22.48
#